data_AF-A0A4Y9RY25-F1
#
_entry.id   AF-A0A4Y9RY25-F1
#
_cell.length_a   1.000
_cell.length_b   1.000
_cell.length_c   1.000
_cell.angle_alpha   90.00
_cell.angle_beta   90.00
_cell.angle_gamma   90.00
#
_symmetry.space_group_name_H-M   'P 1'
#
loop_
_entity.id
_entity.type
_entity.pdbx_description
1 polymer ?
#
loop_
_entity_poly.entity_id
_entity_poly.type
_entity_poly.pdbx_seq_one_letter_code
_entity_poly.pdbx_strand_id
1 'polypeptide(L)'
;MARLPRLLPLIAIAIGGVVAVRAIGVAPGLFDGAKAWAEEAAPAAAGAPVKPVLPGTCSALSPDQLAQQAGISPAELKIIQSLSQRRAALDARDQDFATTLPLMVAAEQKLEAKIQALAALKAEMKQMLGQVDEREKAEIDRLVQVYSAMRPKEAAPVMATLEDRVRLPVAAAMRPRTLAAIMAQMTPVQAKELTEKLAARFQAQQMAARAAAAEAATPPPAATPATATPAPTPVAQPTAATATPAARPTPRPAASRPAATPARRPAATPARRPATPAATPPAGPQAYQPSAAPNAQPRQTVQ
;
A
#
# COMPACT_ATOMS: atom_id res chain seq x y z
N MET A 1 -41.47 22.25 -1.61
CA MET A 1 -41.30 20.86 -2.08
C MET A 1 -40.49 20.89 -3.37
N ALA A 2 -39.18 20.69 -3.28
CA ALA A 2 -38.25 20.83 -4.40
C ALA A 2 -38.29 19.59 -5.32
N ARG A 3 -38.47 19.80 -6.63
CA ARG A 3 -38.35 18.75 -7.65
C ARG A 3 -36.86 18.48 -7.90
N LEU A 4 -36.40 17.27 -7.56
CA LEU A 4 -35.06 16.82 -7.95
C LEU A 4 -35.06 16.42 -9.45
N PRO A 5 -34.11 16.91 -10.26
CA PRO A 5 -33.95 16.44 -11.64
C PRO A 5 -33.45 14.99 -11.67
N ARG A 6 -34.05 14.17 -12.53
CA ARG A 6 -33.73 12.74 -12.67
C ARG A 6 -32.32 12.57 -13.25
N LEU A 7 -31.39 12.04 -12.44
CA LEU A 7 -29.99 11.73 -12.81
C LEU A 7 -29.84 10.44 -13.63
N LEU A 8 -30.87 9.60 -13.67
CA LEU A 8 -30.89 8.32 -14.38
C LEU A 8 -30.62 8.44 -15.92
N PRO A 9 -31.18 9.40 -16.67
CA PRO A 9 -30.85 9.55 -18.10
C PRO A 9 -29.41 10.01 -18.36
N LEU A 10 -28.80 10.82 -17.49
CA LEU A 10 -27.41 11.29 -17.68
C LEU A 10 -26.39 10.17 -17.44
N ILE A 11 -26.65 9.28 -16.47
CA ILE A 11 -25.80 8.12 -16.20
C ILE A 11 -25.87 7.12 -17.37
N ALA A 12 -27.04 6.94 -17.99
CA ALA A 12 -27.20 6.08 -19.16
C ALA A 12 -26.43 6.58 -20.39
N ILE A 13 -26.39 7.91 -20.60
CA ILE A 13 -25.62 8.52 -21.70
C ILE A 13 -24.11 8.41 -21.43
N ALA A 14 -23.68 8.57 -20.18
CA ALA A 14 -22.27 8.43 -19.80
C ALA A 14 -21.76 6.98 -19.99
N ILE A 15 -22.56 5.97 -19.64
CA ILE A 15 -22.19 4.56 -19.81
C ILE A 15 -22.25 4.16 -21.29
N GLY A 16 -23.27 4.59 -22.03
CA GLY A 16 -23.39 4.34 -23.47
C GLY A 16 -22.27 4.99 -24.29
N GLY A 17 -21.86 6.20 -23.92
CA GLY A 17 -20.75 6.91 -24.57
C GLY A 17 -19.39 6.23 -24.38
N VAL A 18 -19.12 5.68 -23.20
CA VAL A 18 -17.85 4.98 -22.91
C VAL A 18 -17.74 3.65 -23.66
N VAL A 19 -18.86 2.95 -23.88
CA VAL A 19 -18.88 1.71 -24.69
C VAL A 19 -18.69 2.02 -26.18
N ALA A 20 -19.29 3.10 -26.70
CA ALA A 20 -19.12 3.52 -28.09
C ALA A 20 -17.69 4.00 -28.39
N VAL A 21 -17.06 4.74 -27.46
CA VAL A 21 -15.66 5.20 -27.62
C VAL A 21 -14.66 4.04 -27.56
N ARG A 22 -14.95 2.98 -26.78
CA ARG A 22 -14.11 1.77 -26.75
C ARG A 22 -14.25 0.88 -28.00
N ALA A 23 -15.35 1.01 -28.74
CA ALA A 23 -15.56 0.29 -30.00
C ALA A 23 -14.85 0.94 -31.21
N ILE A 24 -14.51 2.23 -31.14
CA ILE A 24 -13.86 2.97 -32.23
C ILE A 24 -12.33 2.74 -32.27
N GLY A 25 -11.74 2.17 -31.20
CA GLY A 25 -10.29 1.91 -31.09
C GLY A 25 -9.82 0.48 -31.38
N VAL A 26 -10.72 -0.45 -31.75
CA VAL A 26 -10.35 -1.83 -32.12
C VAL A 26 -10.23 -1.90 -33.65
N ALA A 27 -9.02 -2.16 -34.12
CA ALA A 27 -8.63 -2.15 -35.53
C ALA A 27 -9.56 -2.98 -36.46
N PRO A 28 -9.76 -2.56 -37.73
CA PRO A 28 -10.62 -3.22 -38.70
C PRO A 28 -9.91 -4.46 -39.32
N GLY A 29 -9.62 -5.46 -38.49
CA GLY A 29 -8.96 -6.70 -38.95
C GLY A 29 -9.08 -7.90 -37.99
N LEU A 30 -9.68 -7.73 -36.81
CA LEU A 30 -9.80 -8.82 -35.83
C LEU A 30 -10.88 -9.86 -36.19
N PHE A 31 -11.78 -9.55 -37.14
CA PHE A 31 -12.87 -10.44 -37.55
C PHE A 31 -12.60 -11.19 -38.86
N ASP A 32 -11.49 -10.92 -39.56
CA ASP A 32 -11.09 -11.66 -40.77
C ASP A 32 -10.60 -13.08 -40.45
N GLY A 33 -9.96 -13.25 -39.29
CA GLY A 33 -9.54 -14.56 -38.79
C GLY A 33 -10.72 -15.51 -38.52
N ALA A 34 -11.91 -14.99 -38.23
CA ALA A 34 -13.11 -15.80 -38.02
C ALA A 34 -13.76 -16.26 -39.34
N LYS A 35 -13.52 -15.53 -40.44
CA LYS A 35 -14.04 -15.87 -41.78
C LYS A 35 -13.18 -16.93 -42.48
N ALA A 36 -11.86 -16.87 -42.27
CA ALA A 36 -10.91 -17.90 -42.74
C ALA A 36 -11.15 -19.29 -42.14
N TRP A 37 -11.71 -19.37 -40.92
CA TRP A 37 -12.06 -20.65 -40.28
C TRP A 37 -13.44 -21.19 -40.70
N ALA A 38 -14.30 -20.35 -41.27
CA ALA A 38 -15.64 -20.75 -41.70
C ALA A 38 -15.70 -21.14 -43.19
N GLU A 39 -14.72 -20.72 -43.99
CA GLU A 39 -14.64 -21.06 -45.41
C GLU A 39 -13.80 -22.33 -45.69
N GLU A 40 -12.98 -22.76 -44.72
CA GLU A 40 -12.26 -24.06 -44.72
C GLU A 40 -13.11 -25.17 -44.05
N ALA A 41 -14.41 -25.24 -44.35
CA ALA A 41 -15.27 -26.33 -43.89
C ALA A 41 -16.40 -26.62 -44.88
N ALA A 42 -16.07 -27.50 -45.84
CA ALA A 42 -16.94 -28.28 -46.73
C ALA A 42 -17.22 -27.66 -48.13
N PRO A 43 -17.15 -28.49 -49.21
CA PRO A 43 -18.07 -29.60 -49.35
C PRO A 43 -17.46 -30.98 -49.72
N ALA A 44 -18.08 -32.00 -49.11
CA ALA A 44 -18.65 -33.21 -49.70
C ALA A 44 -17.84 -34.10 -50.70
N ALA A 45 -17.65 -35.32 -50.21
CA ALA A 45 -18.00 -36.61 -50.84
C ALA A 45 -17.00 -37.33 -51.77
N ALA A 46 -16.97 -38.65 -51.55
CA ALA A 46 -16.38 -39.75 -52.32
C ALA A 46 -14.91 -40.10 -52.02
N GLY A 47 -14.72 -41.04 -51.11
CA GLY A 47 -13.47 -41.79 -50.94
C GLY A 47 -13.64 -42.92 -49.94
N ALA A 48 -13.80 -44.15 -50.43
CA ALA A 48 -13.86 -45.38 -49.64
C ALA A 48 -12.66 -45.50 -48.66
N PRO A 49 -12.81 -46.15 -47.49
CA PRO A 49 -11.66 -46.39 -46.61
C PRO A 49 -10.74 -47.43 -47.26
N VAL A 50 -9.73 -46.97 -47.99
CA VAL A 50 -8.58 -47.79 -48.36
C VAL A 50 -7.82 -48.07 -47.07
N LYS A 51 -7.97 -49.31 -46.57
CA LYS A 51 -7.05 -49.90 -45.59
C LYS A 51 -5.61 -49.63 -46.07
N PRO A 52 -4.72 -49.03 -45.25
CA PRO A 52 -3.31 -49.01 -45.59
C PRO A 52 -2.81 -50.45 -45.58
N VAL A 53 -2.62 -51.00 -46.78
CA VAL A 53 -1.78 -52.17 -46.99
C VAL A 53 -0.37 -51.74 -46.63
N LEU A 54 0.11 -52.24 -45.50
CA LEU A 54 1.52 -52.23 -45.13
C LEU A 54 2.31 -52.94 -46.23
N PRO A 55 3.23 -52.28 -46.96
CA PRO A 55 4.20 -53.01 -47.74
C PRO A 55 5.26 -53.54 -46.78
N GLY A 56 5.35 -54.86 -46.69
CA GLY A 56 6.53 -55.54 -46.18
C GLY A 56 6.64 -55.54 -44.66
N THR A 57 6.25 -56.67 -44.09
CA THR A 57 6.82 -57.22 -42.87
C THR A 57 8.35 -57.21 -42.96
N CYS A 58 9.00 -56.12 -42.57
CA CYS A 58 10.30 -56.22 -41.93
C CYS A 58 10.01 -56.88 -40.59
N SER A 59 10.12 -58.19 -40.54
CA SER A 59 10.11 -58.95 -39.30
C SER A 59 11.02 -58.24 -38.31
N ALA A 60 10.45 -57.64 -37.28
CA ALA A 60 11.21 -57.08 -36.18
C ALA A 60 11.99 -58.25 -35.58
N LEU A 61 13.29 -58.36 -35.90
CA LEU A 61 14.19 -59.25 -35.18
C LEU A 61 13.98 -58.97 -33.70
N SER A 62 13.83 -60.03 -32.90
CA SER A 62 13.75 -59.84 -31.46
C SER A 62 15.03 -59.14 -31.00
N PRO A 63 14.97 -58.30 -29.95
CA PRO A 63 16.15 -57.62 -29.44
C PRO A 63 17.29 -58.59 -29.12
N ASP A 64 16.99 -59.84 -28.80
CA ASP A 64 17.96 -60.91 -28.58
C ASP A 64 18.65 -61.39 -29.88
N GLN A 65 17.95 -61.41 -31.01
CA GLN A 65 18.54 -61.71 -32.32
C GLN A 65 19.41 -60.55 -32.84
N LEU A 66 19.00 -59.30 -32.56
CA LEU A 66 19.79 -58.11 -32.87
C LEU A 66 21.09 -58.08 -32.05
N ALA A 67 21.03 -58.47 -30.77
CA ALA A 67 22.19 -58.60 -29.89
C ALA A 67 23.20 -59.63 -30.42
N GLN A 68 22.72 -60.80 -30.86
CA GLN A 68 23.55 -61.88 -31.40
C GLN A 68 24.24 -61.52 -32.72
N GLN A 69 23.58 -60.77 -33.61
CA GLN A 69 24.19 -60.30 -34.86
C GLN A 69 25.22 -59.18 -34.64
N ALA A 70 25.06 -58.39 -33.57
CA ALA A 70 26.00 -57.31 -33.21
C ALA A 70 27.18 -57.79 -32.32
N GLY A 71 27.17 -59.05 -31.87
CA GLY A 71 28.18 -59.57 -30.94
C GLY A 71 28.09 -58.99 -29.53
N ILE A 72 26.92 -58.44 -29.14
CA ILE A 72 26.68 -57.74 -27.88
C ILE A 72 25.84 -58.63 -26.95
N SER A 73 26.08 -58.57 -25.64
CA SER A 73 25.26 -59.32 -24.66
C SER A 73 23.83 -58.72 -24.58
N PRO A 74 22.76 -59.53 -24.44
CA PRO A 74 21.39 -59.02 -24.36
C PRO A 74 21.16 -58.06 -23.17
N ALA A 75 21.98 -58.14 -22.12
CA ALA A 75 21.95 -57.18 -21.00
C ALA A 75 22.51 -55.80 -21.38
N GLU A 76 23.59 -55.77 -22.16
CA GLU A 76 24.23 -54.53 -22.65
C GLU A 76 23.31 -53.80 -23.63
N LEU A 77 22.61 -54.53 -24.51
CA LEU A 77 21.62 -53.95 -25.41
C LEU A 77 20.48 -53.24 -24.65
N LYS A 78 19.96 -53.87 -23.60
CA LYS A 78 18.93 -53.26 -22.73
C LYS A 78 19.43 -51.98 -22.07
N ILE A 79 20.69 -51.96 -21.59
CA ILE A 79 21.29 -50.77 -21.00
C ILE A 79 21.40 -49.66 -22.04
N ILE A 80 21.91 -49.95 -23.24
CA ILE A 80 22.03 -48.97 -24.33
C ILE A 80 20.65 -48.40 -24.71
N GLN A 81 19.63 -49.26 -24.80
CA GLN A 81 18.26 -48.82 -25.05
C GLN A 81 17.70 -47.94 -23.92
N SER A 82 17.97 -48.29 -22.65
CA SER A 82 17.53 -47.46 -21.51
C SER A 82 18.23 -46.09 -21.49
N LEU A 83 19.51 -46.03 -21.86
CA LEU A 83 20.28 -44.79 -21.94
C LEU A 83 19.82 -43.93 -23.12
N SER A 84 19.49 -44.54 -24.27
CA SER A 84 18.95 -43.80 -25.41
C SER A 84 17.55 -43.25 -25.12
N GLN A 85 16.68 -44.04 -24.48
CA GLN A 85 15.37 -43.57 -24.01
C GLN A 85 15.51 -42.44 -22.99
N ARG A 86 16.44 -42.56 -22.04
CA ARG A 86 16.69 -41.50 -21.05
C ARG A 86 17.26 -40.24 -21.70
N ARG A 87 18.14 -40.36 -22.69
CA ARG A 87 18.64 -39.22 -23.47
C ARG A 87 17.50 -38.51 -24.20
N ALA A 88 16.66 -39.25 -24.93
CA ALA A 88 15.51 -38.68 -25.62
C ALA A 88 14.54 -37.98 -24.64
N ALA A 89 14.34 -38.53 -23.44
CA ALA A 89 13.52 -37.90 -22.41
C ALA A 89 14.15 -36.62 -21.84
N LEU A 90 15.48 -36.58 -21.69
CA LEU A 90 16.19 -35.36 -21.26
C LEU A 90 16.16 -34.30 -22.35
N ASP A 91 16.43 -34.67 -23.60
CA ASP A 91 16.39 -33.76 -24.74
C ASP A 91 15.00 -33.13 -24.89
N ALA A 92 13.92 -33.91 -24.67
CA ALA A 92 12.56 -33.38 -24.66
C ALA A 92 12.35 -32.32 -23.55
N ARG A 93 12.82 -32.58 -22.33
CA ARG A 93 12.73 -31.62 -21.21
C ARG A 93 13.58 -30.38 -21.45
N ASP A 94 14.75 -30.52 -22.07
CA ASP A 94 15.60 -29.39 -22.40
C ASP A 94 14.94 -28.48 -23.44
N GLN A 95 14.22 -29.05 -24.42
CA GLN A 95 13.39 -28.27 -25.35
C GLN A 95 12.22 -27.58 -24.66
N ASP A 96 11.55 -28.26 -23.72
CA ASP A 96 10.48 -27.65 -22.91
C ASP A 96 11.02 -26.46 -22.08
N PHE A 97 12.20 -26.59 -21.48
CA PHE A 97 12.84 -25.49 -20.76
C PHE A 97 13.33 -24.37 -21.67
N ALA A 98 13.86 -24.70 -22.85
CA ALA A 98 14.30 -23.71 -23.84
C ALA A 98 13.15 -22.79 -24.29
N THR A 99 11.91 -23.30 -24.29
CA THR A 99 10.72 -22.49 -24.65
C THR A 99 10.10 -21.77 -23.45
N THR A 100 10.04 -22.40 -22.28
CA THR A 100 9.36 -21.84 -21.10
C THR A 100 10.20 -20.80 -20.34
N LEU A 101 11.51 -20.98 -20.21
CA LEU A 101 12.37 -20.07 -19.46
C LEU A 101 12.37 -18.65 -20.03
N PRO A 102 12.49 -18.42 -21.36
CA PRO A 102 12.42 -17.06 -21.91
C PRO A 102 11.08 -16.37 -21.65
N LEU A 103 9.97 -17.11 -21.67
CA LEU A 103 8.65 -16.58 -21.36
C LEU A 103 8.52 -16.18 -19.89
N MET A 104 9.08 -16.98 -18.97
CA MET A 104 9.11 -16.63 -17.55
C MET A 104 9.98 -15.42 -17.28
N VAL A 105 11.17 -15.32 -17.89
CA VAL A 105 12.06 -14.16 -17.77
C VAL A 105 11.39 -12.89 -18.31
N ALA A 106 10.73 -12.97 -19.47
CA ALA A 106 9.97 -11.84 -20.01
C ALA A 106 8.81 -11.43 -19.09
N ALA A 107 8.14 -12.41 -18.46
CA ALA A 107 7.08 -12.14 -17.50
C ALA A 107 7.62 -11.48 -16.21
N GLU A 108 8.77 -11.92 -15.70
CA GLU A 108 9.45 -11.33 -14.55
C GLU A 108 9.87 -9.89 -14.85
N GLN A 109 10.49 -9.63 -15.99
CA GLN A 109 10.85 -8.27 -16.40
C GLN A 109 9.62 -7.36 -16.53
N LYS A 110 8.51 -7.87 -17.07
CA LYS A 110 7.25 -7.13 -17.16
C LYS A 110 6.64 -6.86 -15.78
N LEU A 111 6.78 -7.79 -14.84
CA LEU A 111 6.32 -7.61 -13.47
C LEU A 111 7.17 -6.58 -12.74
N GLU A 112 8.49 -6.65 -12.86
CA GLU A 112 9.43 -5.69 -12.28
C GLU A 112 9.17 -4.27 -12.82
N ALA A 113 8.99 -4.12 -14.14
CA ALA A 113 8.62 -2.84 -14.74
C ALA A 113 7.30 -2.28 -14.17
N LYS A 114 6.30 -3.14 -13.92
CA LYS A 114 5.04 -2.72 -13.28
C LYS A 114 5.24 -2.33 -11.82
N ILE A 115 6.05 -3.07 -11.06
CA ILE A 115 6.36 -2.74 -9.66
C ILE A 115 7.05 -1.39 -9.59
N GLN A 116 8.03 -1.13 -10.46
CA GLN A 116 8.72 0.16 -10.53
C GLN A 116 7.77 1.30 -10.93
N ALA A 117 6.89 1.09 -11.91
CA ALA A 117 5.88 2.07 -12.29
C ALA A 117 4.90 2.39 -11.14
N LEU A 118 4.45 1.38 -10.39
CA LEU A 118 3.60 1.57 -9.22
C LEU A 118 4.34 2.27 -8.07
N ALA A 119 5.62 1.93 -7.86
CA ALA A 119 6.45 2.59 -6.87
C ALA A 119 6.67 4.07 -7.21
N ALA A 120 6.92 4.39 -8.48
CA ALA A 120 7.04 5.75 -8.98
C ALA A 120 5.74 6.54 -8.78
N LEU A 121 4.58 5.97 -9.14
CA LEU A 121 3.28 6.60 -8.94
C LEU A 121 2.98 6.83 -7.44
N LYS A 122 3.31 5.86 -6.58
CA LYS A 122 3.20 6.02 -5.12
C LYS A 122 4.09 7.14 -4.60
N ALA A 123 5.31 7.28 -5.12
CA ALA A 123 6.21 8.36 -4.75
C ALA A 123 5.68 9.72 -5.20
N GLU A 124 5.18 9.82 -6.43
CA GLU A 124 4.55 11.03 -6.97
C GLU A 124 3.32 11.44 -6.16
N MET A 125 2.43 10.48 -5.85
CA MET A 125 1.25 10.75 -5.02
C MET A 125 1.64 11.24 -3.62
N LYS A 126 2.64 10.62 -2.98
CA LYS A 126 3.17 11.08 -1.68
C LYS A 126 3.76 12.49 -1.78
N GLN A 127 4.46 12.79 -2.87
CA GLN A 127 5.02 14.11 -3.11
C GLN A 127 3.91 15.16 -3.29
N MET A 128 2.88 14.86 -4.08
CA MET A 128 1.73 15.75 -4.26
C MET A 128 0.98 15.98 -2.95
N LEU A 129 0.79 14.92 -2.15
CA LEU A 129 0.15 15.04 -0.84
C LEU A 129 0.96 15.95 0.10
N GLY A 130 2.29 15.75 0.16
CA GLY A 130 3.17 16.64 0.93
C GLY A 130 3.13 18.09 0.43
N GLN A 131 3.07 18.34 -0.88
CA GLN A 131 2.91 19.70 -1.41
C GLN A 131 1.57 20.34 -1.05
N VAL A 132 0.49 19.57 -0.98
CA VAL A 132 -0.82 20.06 -0.52
C VAL A 132 -0.76 20.39 0.96
N ASP A 133 -0.21 19.51 1.80
CA ASP A 133 -0.05 19.73 3.23
C ASP A 133 0.77 21.01 3.53
N GLU A 134 1.86 21.24 2.80
CA GLU A 134 2.69 22.44 2.93
C GLU A 134 1.95 23.71 2.47
N ARG A 135 1.13 23.63 1.41
CA ARG A 135 0.31 24.77 0.95
C ARG A 135 -0.78 25.11 1.97
N GLU A 136 -1.48 24.10 2.50
CA GLU A 136 -2.48 24.29 3.54
C GLU A 136 -1.87 24.91 4.80
N LYS A 137 -0.71 24.40 5.23
CA LYS A 137 0.03 24.95 6.36
C LYS A 137 0.46 26.40 6.12
N ALA A 138 1.00 26.71 4.94
CA ALA A 138 1.38 28.08 4.59
C ALA A 138 0.18 29.04 4.56
N GLU A 139 -0.99 28.57 4.12
CA GLU A 139 -2.23 29.36 4.15
C GLU A 139 -2.71 29.61 5.59
N ILE A 140 -2.68 28.58 6.44
CA ILE A 140 -2.98 28.72 7.87
C ILE A 140 -1.99 29.69 8.53
N ASP A 141 -0.69 29.58 8.27
CA ASP A 141 0.32 30.46 8.85
C ASP A 141 0.13 31.92 8.42
N ARG A 142 -0.25 32.16 7.16
CA ARG A 142 -0.62 33.51 6.67
C ARG A 142 -1.84 34.06 7.43
N LEU A 143 -2.89 33.24 7.63
CA LEU A 143 -4.07 33.64 8.40
C LEU A 143 -3.70 33.95 9.85
N VAL A 144 -2.89 33.09 10.49
CA VAL A 144 -2.37 33.32 11.85
C VAL A 144 -1.59 34.63 11.93
N GLN A 145 -0.77 34.95 10.93
CA GLN A 145 -0.03 36.21 10.88
C GLN A 145 -0.98 37.43 10.83
N VAL A 146 -2.02 37.39 9.99
CA VAL A 146 -3.02 38.46 9.89
C VAL A 146 -3.73 38.67 11.24
N TYR A 147 -4.22 37.60 11.86
CA TYR A 147 -4.96 37.71 13.12
C TYR A 147 -4.06 38.07 14.31
N SER A 148 -2.81 37.61 14.32
CA SER A 148 -1.86 37.94 15.40
C SER A 148 -1.31 39.37 15.31
N ALA A 149 -1.30 39.98 14.12
CA ALA A 149 -0.97 41.39 13.94
C ALA A 149 -2.12 42.33 14.35
N MET A 150 -3.36 41.82 14.41
CA MET A 150 -4.53 42.59 14.81
C MET A 150 -4.66 42.73 16.32
N ARG A 151 -5.34 43.79 16.79
CA ARG A 151 -5.59 43.98 18.22
C ARG A 151 -6.52 42.88 18.75
N PRO A 152 -6.26 42.30 19.94
CA PRO A 152 -7.09 41.21 20.48
C PRO A 152 -8.58 41.54 20.61
N LYS A 153 -8.91 42.81 20.88
CA LYS A 153 -10.29 43.30 20.98
C LYS A 153 -11.05 43.24 19.65
N GLU A 154 -10.35 43.48 18.54
CA GLU A 154 -10.92 43.42 17.18
C GLU A 154 -10.91 41.99 16.63
N ALA A 155 -9.91 41.18 17.00
CA ALA A 155 -9.79 39.79 16.55
C ALA A 155 -10.84 38.86 17.16
N ALA A 156 -11.22 39.08 18.42
CA ALA A 156 -12.21 38.26 19.13
C ALA A 156 -13.57 38.15 18.41
N PRO A 157 -14.25 39.25 18.03
CA PRO A 157 -15.55 39.16 17.35
C PRO A 157 -15.44 38.53 15.95
N VAL A 158 -14.35 38.79 15.21
CA VAL A 158 -14.12 38.18 13.89
C VAL A 158 -13.90 36.67 14.01
N MET A 159 -13.16 36.23 15.02
CA MET A 159 -12.95 34.80 15.24
C MET A 159 -14.22 34.09 15.75
N ALA A 160 -15.11 34.81 16.42
CA ALA A 160 -16.40 34.25 16.85
C ALA A 160 -17.34 33.96 15.67
N THR A 161 -17.30 34.75 14.58
CA THR A 161 -18.15 34.59 13.40
C THR A 161 -17.59 33.62 12.36
N LEU A 162 -16.31 33.25 12.46
CA LEU A 162 -15.67 32.30 11.55
C LEU A 162 -16.22 30.87 11.68
N GLU A 163 -16.26 30.15 10.55
CA GLU A 163 -16.63 28.73 10.50
C GLU A 163 -15.57 27.86 11.20
N ASP A 164 -16.00 26.81 11.90
CA ASP A 164 -15.13 25.88 12.63
C ASP A 164 -14.04 25.24 11.74
N ARG A 165 -14.33 25.02 10.45
CA ARG A 165 -13.40 24.44 9.48
C ARG A 165 -12.11 25.26 9.33
N VAL A 166 -12.19 26.59 9.43
CA VAL A 166 -11.06 27.52 9.32
C VAL A 166 -10.61 28.01 10.71
N ARG A 167 -11.57 28.23 11.62
CA ARG A 167 -11.31 28.72 12.97
C ARG A 167 -10.42 27.78 13.78
N LEU A 168 -10.71 26.49 13.77
CA LEU A 168 -10.00 25.52 14.61
C LEU A 168 -8.55 25.29 14.18
N PRO A 169 -8.22 25.09 12.88
CA PRO A 169 -6.82 25.03 12.44
C PRO A 169 -6.03 26.30 12.78
N VAL A 170 -6.59 27.48 12.51
CA VAL A 170 -5.92 28.76 12.78
C VAL A 170 -5.69 28.96 14.28
N ALA A 171 -6.70 28.68 15.11
CA ALA A 171 -6.55 28.78 16.57
C ALA A 171 -5.53 27.76 17.12
N ALA A 172 -5.47 26.56 16.56
CA ALA A 172 -4.52 25.52 16.97
C ALA A 172 -3.06 25.84 16.57
N ALA A 173 -2.86 26.48 15.41
CA ALA A 173 -1.53 26.87 14.93
C ALA A 173 -1.00 28.16 15.59
N MET A 174 -1.89 28.95 16.21
CA MET A 174 -1.51 30.23 16.80
C MET A 174 -0.70 30.08 18.10
N ARG A 175 0.17 31.06 18.38
CA ARG A 175 0.96 31.08 19.61
C ARG A 175 0.04 31.12 20.86
N PRO A 176 0.29 30.30 21.89
CA PRO A 176 -0.60 30.19 23.06
C PRO A 176 -0.87 31.54 23.77
N ARG A 177 0.15 32.40 23.86
CA ARG A 177 0.03 33.72 24.48
C ARG A 177 -0.92 34.65 23.71
N THR A 178 -0.84 34.65 22.38
CA THR A 178 -1.72 35.45 21.51
C THR A 178 -3.14 34.93 21.56
N LEU A 179 -3.33 33.60 21.55
CA LEU A 179 -4.63 32.98 21.68
C LEU A 179 -5.32 33.34 23.00
N ALA A 180 -4.59 33.25 24.12
CA ALA A 180 -5.11 33.66 25.43
C ALA A 180 -5.55 35.13 25.47
N ALA A 181 -4.78 36.03 24.83
CA ALA A 181 -5.14 37.45 24.76
C ALA A 181 -6.43 37.70 23.95
N ILE A 182 -6.66 36.93 22.87
CA ILE A 182 -7.89 37.02 22.09
C ILE A 182 -9.07 36.42 22.85
N MET A 183 -8.90 35.24 23.46
CA MET A 183 -9.94 34.60 24.28
C MET A 183 -10.38 35.47 25.46
N ALA A 184 -9.47 36.26 26.04
CA ALA A 184 -9.79 37.21 27.11
C ALA A 184 -10.72 38.36 26.66
N GLN A 185 -10.82 38.62 25.36
CA GLN A 185 -11.74 39.62 24.77
C GLN A 185 -13.01 38.98 24.19
N MET A 186 -13.13 37.64 24.22
CA MET A 186 -14.32 36.91 23.79
C MET A 186 -15.32 36.79 24.94
N THR A 187 -16.58 36.45 24.62
CA THR A 187 -17.56 36.12 25.66
C THR A 187 -17.21 34.75 26.28
N PRO A 188 -17.56 34.51 27.58
CA PRO A 188 -17.28 33.24 28.24
C PRO A 188 -17.84 32.02 27.50
N VAL A 189 -19.00 32.18 26.85
CA VAL A 189 -19.66 31.11 26.08
C VAL A 189 -18.82 30.74 24.86
N GLN A 190 -18.37 31.73 24.07
CA GLN A 190 -17.58 31.48 22.87
C GLN A 190 -16.21 30.89 23.19
N ALA A 191 -15.56 31.36 24.26
CA ALA A 191 -14.28 30.84 24.73
C ALA A 191 -14.39 29.37 25.17
N LYS A 192 -15.48 29.00 25.85
CA LYS A 192 -15.78 27.61 26.22
C LYS A 192 -15.93 26.74 24.98
N GLU A 193 -16.78 27.14 24.02
CA GLU A 193 -17.02 26.37 22.79
C GLU A 193 -15.74 26.13 21.99
N LEU A 194 -14.91 27.16 21.82
CA LEU A 194 -13.64 27.06 21.10
C LEU A 194 -12.69 26.06 21.79
N THR A 195 -12.64 26.09 23.12
CA THR A 195 -11.79 25.17 23.91
C THR A 195 -12.26 23.73 23.78
N GLU A 196 -13.57 23.49 23.91
CA GLU A 196 -14.16 22.15 23.77
C GLU A 196 -13.91 21.56 22.37
N LYS A 197 -14.08 22.37 21.32
CA LYS A 197 -13.82 21.96 19.94
C LYS A 197 -12.35 21.69 19.66
N LEU A 198 -11.44 22.52 20.18
CA LEU A 198 -9.99 22.27 20.08
C LEU A 198 -9.59 20.99 20.83
N ALA A 199 -10.13 20.77 22.03
CA ALA A 199 -9.86 19.56 22.80
C ALA A 199 -10.38 18.30 22.09
N ALA A 200 -11.60 18.34 21.55
CA ALA A 200 -12.17 17.24 20.76
C ALA A 200 -11.31 16.92 19.53
N ARG A 201 -10.84 17.94 18.81
CA ARG A 201 -9.91 17.77 17.68
C ARG A 201 -8.60 17.12 18.11
N PHE A 202 -7.99 17.57 19.19
CA PHE A 202 -6.73 17.02 19.69
C PHE A 202 -6.88 15.56 20.15
N GLN A 203 -8.00 15.22 20.78
CA GLN A 203 -8.32 13.82 21.13
C GLN A 203 -8.52 12.95 19.88
N ALA A 204 -9.26 13.43 18.87
CA ALA A 204 -9.45 12.71 17.62
C ALA A 204 -8.11 12.45 16.90
N GLN A 205 -7.21 13.44 16.87
CA GLN A 205 -5.87 13.31 16.31
C GLN A 205 -5.01 12.29 17.07
N GLN A 206 -5.06 12.29 18.40
CA GLN A 206 -4.36 11.29 19.21
C GLN A 206 -4.89 9.87 18.99
N MET A 207 -6.21 9.71 18.89
CA MET A 207 -6.83 8.41 18.62
C MET A 207 -6.44 7.90 17.23
N ALA A 208 -6.43 8.76 16.22
CA ALA A 208 -5.94 8.43 14.88
C ALA A 208 -4.45 8.05 14.89
N ALA A 209 -3.60 8.80 15.61
CA ALA A 209 -2.18 8.47 15.74
C ALA A 209 -1.95 7.14 16.46
N ARG A 210 -2.75 6.82 17.49
CA ARG A 210 -2.71 5.52 18.19
C ARG A 210 -3.21 4.38 17.31
N ALA A 211 -4.28 4.60 16.54
CA ALA A 211 -4.79 3.62 15.58
C ALA A 211 -3.75 3.32 14.49
N ALA A 212 -3.12 4.37 13.92
CA ALA A 212 -2.04 4.22 12.96
C ALA A 212 -0.81 3.52 13.56
N ALA A 213 -0.47 3.80 14.82
CA ALA A 213 0.61 3.10 15.52
C ALA A 213 0.28 1.63 15.80
N ALA A 214 -0.98 1.31 16.10
CA ALA A 214 -1.44 -0.07 16.27
C ALA A 214 -1.46 -0.84 14.94
N GLU A 215 -1.86 -0.18 13.85
CA GLU A 215 -1.85 -0.74 12.49
C GLU A 215 -0.41 -0.97 11.97
N ALA A 216 0.52 -0.08 12.31
CA ALA A 216 1.94 -0.26 12.05
C ALA A 216 2.60 -1.33 12.94
N ALA A 217 2.01 -1.62 14.11
CA ALA A 217 2.48 -2.64 15.04
C ALA A 217 1.85 -4.02 14.81
N THR A 218 0.81 -4.13 13.97
CA THR A 218 0.32 -5.43 13.49
C THR A 218 1.37 -6.03 12.53
N PRO A 219 2.00 -7.17 12.87
CA PRO A 219 2.82 -7.89 11.90
C PRO A 219 1.97 -8.30 10.69
N PRO A 220 2.58 -8.51 9.50
CA PRO A 220 1.86 -9.07 8.35
C PRO A 220 1.16 -10.35 8.79
N PRO A 221 -0.03 -10.66 8.26
CA PRO A 221 -0.75 -11.87 8.65
C PRO A 221 0.16 -13.07 8.38
N ALA A 222 0.72 -13.63 9.44
CA ALA A 222 1.23 -14.98 9.41
C ALA A 222 0.05 -15.85 8.97
N ALA A 223 0.31 -16.68 7.96
CA ALA A 223 -0.65 -17.55 7.32
C ALA A 223 -1.69 -18.10 8.31
N THR A 224 -2.96 -17.86 8.00
CA THR A 224 -4.12 -18.43 8.68
C THR A 224 -3.91 -19.95 8.81
N PRO A 225 -3.81 -20.53 10.01
CA PRO A 225 -4.08 -21.95 10.17
C PRO A 225 -5.55 -22.14 9.80
N ALA A 226 -5.78 -23.04 8.86
CA ALA A 226 -7.08 -23.41 8.34
C ALA A 226 -8.15 -23.51 9.44
N THR A 227 -9.32 -22.98 9.13
CA THR A 227 -10.60 -23.23 9.80
C THR A 227 -10.73 -24.72 10.14
N ALA A 228 -10.60 -25.06 11.42
CA ALA A 228 -11.04 -26.34 11.95
C ALA A 228 -12.57 -26.29 12.06
N THR A 229 -13.23 -27.07 11.20
CA THR A 229 -14.65 -27.40 11.26
C THR A 229 -15.01 -27.97 12.65
N PRO A 230 -16.00 -27.41 13.39
CA PRO A 230 -16.54 -28.10 14.54
C PRO A 230 -17.50 -29.19 14.06
N ALA A 231 -17.13 -30.45 14.30
CA ALA A 231 -18.01 -31.60 14.18
C ALA A 231 -19.00 -31.64 15.38
N PRO A 232 -20.20 -32.22 15.21
CA PRO A 232 -21.35 -31.99 16.09
C PRO A 232 -21.32 -32.83 17.37
N THR A 233 -21.73 -32.24 18.48
CA THR A 233 -22.02 -32.92 19.76
C THR A 233 -23.42 -33.53 19.75
N PRO A 234 -23.62 -34.76 20.28
CA PRO A 234 -24.94 -35.33 20.46
C PRO A 234 -25.57 -34.97 21.82
N VAL A 235 -26.84 -34.53 21.73
CA VAL A 235 -28.00 -34.65 22.63
C VAL A 235 -27.79 -35.04 24.11
N ALA A 236 -28.27 -34.18 25.02
CA ALA A 236 -29.01 -34.58 26.23
C ALA A 236 -29.98 -33.47 26.68
N GLN A 237 -31.13 -33.90 27.18
CA GLN A 237 -32.45 -33.24 27.24
C GLN A 237 -32.72 -32.36 28.48
N PRO A 238 -33.89 -31.68 28.57
CA PRO A 238 -34.14 -30.48 29.37
C PRO A 238 -34.82 -30.75 30.72
N THR A 239 -34.71 -29.80 31.65
CA THR A 239 -35.69 -29.64 32.74
C THR A 239 -36.08 -28.18 32.92
N ALA A 240 -37.38 -28.02 33.13
CA ALA A 240 -38.16 -26.80 33.18
C ALA A 240 -37.88 -25.92 34.40
N ALA A 241 -38.13 -24.61 34.26
CA ALA A 241 -38.79 -23.83 35.31
C ALA A 241 -39.32 -22.49 34.76
N THR A 242 -40.52 -22.19 35.18
CA THR A 242 -41.50 -21.18 34.78
C THR A 242 -41.24 -19.79 35.38
N ALA A 243 -41.64 -18.76 34.61
CA ALA A 243 -42.36 -17.53 34.98
C ALA A 243 -41.83 -16.56 36.09
N THR A 244 -41.69 -15.30 35.65
CA THR A 244 -41.79 -13.93 36.23
C THR A 244 -42.82 -13.74 37.38
N PRO A 245 -42.98 -12.58 38.10
CA PRO A 245 -42.37 -11.24 37.96
C PRO A 245 -42.10 -10.38 39.24
N ALA A 246 -41.56 -9.17 39.00
CA ALA A 246 -41.78 -7.87 39.69
C ALA A 246 -41.44 -7.65 41.19
N ALA A 247 -40.66 -6.59 41.48
CA ALA A 247 -41.08 -5.40 42.25
C ALA A 247 -39.87 -4.68 42.91
N ARG A 248 -39.90 -3.34 42.87
CA ARG A 248 -39.06 -2.42 43.65
C ARG A 248 -39.83 -2.04 44.92
N PRO A 249 -39.17 -1.78 46.07
CA PRO A 249 -39.06 -0.38 46.53
C PRO A 249 -37.74 -0.04 47.31
N THR A 250 -37.51 1.27 47.48
CA THR A 250 -36.48 2.00 48.27
C THR A 250 -36.71 1.91 49.80
N PRO A 251 -35.98 2.61 50.76
CA PRO A 251 -34.75 3.44 50.76
C PRO A 251 -33.70 3.14 51.90
N ARG A 252 -32.54 3.86 51.86
CA ARG A 252 -31.53 4.36 52.90
C ARG A 252 -31.64 3.96 54.41
N PRO A 253 -30.60 4.11 55.31
CA PRO A 253 -29.31 4.86 55.20
C PRO A 253 -28.02 4.39 55.95
N ALA A 254 -26.93 5.13 55.68
CA ALA A 254 -25.80 5.56 56.55
C ALA A 254 -24.69 4.59 57.05
N ALA A 255 -23.44 4.94 56.72
CA ALA A 255 -22.21 4.87 57.56
C ALA A 255 -20.99 5.24 56.67
N SER A 256 -20.49 6.48 56.71
CA SER A 256 -19.37 6.99 57.54
C SER A 256 -18.00 6.95 56.84
N ARG A 257 -17.45 8.16 56.65
CA ARG A 257 -16.13 8.52 56.10
C ARG A 257 -15.13 8.57 57.28
N PRO A 258 -13.82 8.38 57.06
CA PRO A 258 -12.90 9.54 56.99
C PRO A 258 -11.83 9.38 55.88
N ALA A 259 -11.63 10.35 54.99
CA ALA A 259 -10.67 11.46 55.11
C ALA A 259 -9.18 11.02 55.05
N ALA A 260 -8.55 11.19 53.88
CA ALA A 260 -7.10 11.21 53.73
C ALA A 260 -6.68 12.49 52.98
N THR A 261 -5.71 13.17 53.59
CA THR A 261 -5.19 14.51 53.34
C THR A 261 -4.30 14.59 52.08
N PRO A 262 -4.32 15.67 51.30
CA PRO A 262 -3.42 15.86 50.16
C PRO A 262 -2.04 16.38 50.60
N ALA A 263 -0.97 15.72 50.17
CA ALA A 263 0.40 16.15 50.42
C ALA A 263 0.84 17.26 49.45
N ARG A 264 1.50 18.23 50.08
CA ARG A 264 1.93 19.57 49.66
C ARG A 264 3.00 19.59 48.57
N ARG A 265 2.85 20.53 47.64
CA ARG A 265 3.89 21.16 46.81
C ARG A 265 4.91 21.91 47.69
N PRO A 266 6.15 22.10 47.23
CA PRO A 266 6.84 23.36 47.49
C PRO A 266 7.21 24.11 46.21
N ALA A 267 7.10 25.43 46.31
CA ALA A 267 7.36 26.42 45.27
C ALA A 267 8.84 26.86 45.26
N ALA A 268 9.18 27.56 44.18
CA ALA A 268 10.50 28.09 43.80
C ALA A 268 11.08 29.17 44.73
N THR A 269 12.38 29.42 44.61
CA THR A 269 13.02 30.75 44.73
C THR A 269 14.36 30.76 43.94
N PRO A 270 14.73 31.85 43.24
CA PRO A 270 15.90 31.94 42.36
C PRO A 270 17.11 32.61 43.04
N ALA A 271 18.35 32.39 42.54
CA ALA A 271 19.42 33.41 42.47
C ALA A 271 20.74 32.91 41.86
N ARG A 272 21.33 33.80 41.05
CA ARG A 272 22.76 34.19 40.97
C ARG A 272 23.64 33.67 39.83
N ARG A 273 23.89 34.60 38.90
CA ARG A 273 25.02 34.73 37.97
C ARG A 273 26.29 35.19 38.73
N PRO A 274 27.49 34.84 38.26
CA PRO A 274 28.42 35.89 37.80
C PRO A 274 29.09 35.47 36.45
N ALA A 275 29.09 36.34 35.44
CA ALA A 275 30.14 37.31 35.08
C ALA A 275 31.26 36.68 34.23
N THR A 276 31.29 37.09 32.96
CA THR A 276 32.44 37.09 32.04
C THR A 276 33.57 37.98 32.55
N PRO A 277 34.78 37.87 31.98
CA PRO A 277 35.20 39.00 31.16
C PRO A 277 35.93 38.60 29.85
N ALA A 278 35.72 39.48 28.84
CA ALA A 278 36.66 39.94 27.81
C ALA A 278 37.25 38.94 26.78
N ALA A 279 37.59 39.28 25.54
CA ALA A 279 37.34 40.42 24.64
C ALA A 279 38.12 40.10 23.33
N THR A 280 37.41 40.00 22.19
CA THR A 280 37.75 40.56 20.84
C THR A 280 39.01 40.04 20.07
N PRO A 281 39.14 40.26 18.73
CA PRO A 281 39.13 39.21 17.71
C PRO A 281 40.29 39.36 16.69
N PRO A 282 40.10 39.24 15.35
CA PRO A 282 40.33 38.04 14.53
C PRO A 282 41.51 38.19 13.55
N ALA A 283 42.08 37.08 13.08
CA ALA A 283 42.97 37.07 11.92
C ALA A 283 42.41 36.11 10.85
N GLY A 284 42.24 36.66 9.65
CA GLY A 284 41.67 36.01 8.46
C GLY A 284 42.64 35.03 7.76
N PRO A 285 42.37 34.72 6.47
CA PRO A 285 42.58 33.41 5.89
C PRO A 285 43.96 33.24 5.27
N GLN A 286 44.57 32.05 5.41
CA GLN A 286 45.67 31.64 4.55
C GLN A 286 45.19 30.66 3.50
N ALA A 287 45.26 31.12 2.24
CA ALA A 287 45.20 30.31 1.05
C ALA A 287 46.63 30.03 0.55
N TYR A 288 46.77 28.89 -0.12
CA TYR A 288 47.81 28.52 -1.08
C TYR A 288 49.20 28.15 -0.55
N GLN A 289 49.65 26.92 -0.83
CA GLN A 289 50.74 26.62 -1.78
C GLN A 289 50.83 25.09 -2.05
N PRO A 290 50.74 24.62 -3.31
CA PRO A 290 51.35 23.35 -3.72
C PRO A 290 52.79 23.62 -4.16
N SER A 291 53.77 23.00 -3.49
CA SER A 291 55.17 23.03 -3.95
C SER A 291 55.39 21.95 -5.02
N ALA A 292 56.11 22.35 -6.07
CA ALA A 292 56.27 21.66 -7.33
C ALA A 292 57.62 20.92 -7.45
N ALA A 293 57.61 19.91 -8.34
CA ALA A 293 58.68 19.48 -9.25
C ALA A 293 59.90 18.71 -8.67
N PRO A 294 60.79 18.12 -9.49
CA PRO A 294 60.57 17.27 -10.70
C PRO A 294 61.56 16.07 -10.80
N ASN A 295 61.23 15.03 -11.60
CA ASN A 295 62.15 14.30 -12.51
C ASN A 295 61.39 13.15 -13.21
N ALA A 296 61.25 13.17 -14.55
CA ALA A 296 62.13 12.50 -15.54
C ALA A 296 62.08 10.96 -15.43
N GLN A 297 61.84 10.14 -16.47
CA GLN A 297 61.58 10.26 -17.90
C GLN A 297 61.06 8.87 -18.39
N PRO A 298 60.59 8.72 -19.64
CA PRO A 298 59.90 7.54 -20.16
C PRO A 298 60.84 6.56 -20.88
N ARG A 299 60.43 5.28 -21.02
CA ARG A 299 60.89 4.42 -22.13
C ARG A 299 59.76 3.57 -22.70
N GLN A 300 59.51 3.81 -24.00
CA GLN A 300 58.89 2.90 -24.95
C GLN A 300 59.71 1.59 -25.06
N THR A 301 59.08 0.46 -25.39
CA THR A 301 59.13 -0.19 -26.72
C THR A 301 58.51 -1.60 -26.68
N VAL A 302 57.61 -1.86 -27.65
CA VAL A 302 57.56 -3.04 -28.53
C VAL A 302 57.67 -4.44 -27.91
N GLN A 303 56.55 -5.18 -27.87
CA GLN A 303 56.27 -6.33 -28.77
C GLN A 303 54.78 -6.67 -28.71
#